data_AF-A0A7C1USJ1-F1
#
_entry.id   AF-A0A7C1USJ1-F1
#
_cell.length_a   1.000
_cell.length_b   1.000
_cell.length_c   1.000
_cell.angle_alpha   90.00
_cell.angle_beta   90.00
_cell.angle_gamma   90.00
#
_symmetry.space_group_name_H-M   'P 1'
#
loop_
_entity.id
_entity.type
_entity.pdbx_description
1 polymer ?
#
loop_
_entity_poly.entity_id
_entity_poly.type
_entity_poly.pdbx_seq_one_letter_code
_entity_poly.pdbx_strand_id
1 'polypeptide(L)'
;MTFFKIVIFLLVVNMTPALLAMMFGDRGNLPLDLNLTLRNGHPLLGPHKTIRGFLGAVVVGSFVGFFMGFPFWVGFTASFLSMIGDLLSSMVKRRLNIPPGEPLMVLDQFFEASMPLGFFYKTGYLSFPLTLVALFFFVVIANAGSALSENIQVPGSKNRIRLVRSSKQFKQWRSCHEPLPVVARYVNFENSVIFRLAFEGFLKVTGLYEKGIMNALNVRLKHVYITDSRLPEAFSPLKILFVSDLHIDAIKGLSNRFVKIIDPLDVDICLLGGDFRFRMFGGFYRTTHKLRQFVKHVHAKEGIFGVLGNHDCLEFAPELEDTGICMLINDAECVERNGARLWIVGVDDPHYYKCHDLEKALEKTGSDDYKILIAHSPEIIRDCKGNEVNLCLCGHTHGGQIRFPGIGAVYTHVRVPRRYTYGLWEYCGIKGYTTSGAGSSGVPVRFNCPPEIVLITVRRFKTV
;
A
#
# COMPACT_ATOMS: atom_id res chain seq x y z
N MET A 1 -20.73 -39.61 9.70
CA MET A 1 -19.28 -39.33 9.80
C MET A 1 -18.64 -39.11 8.41
N THR A 2 -18.91 -39.96 7.42
CA THR A 2 -18.35 -39.87 6.04
C THR A 2 -18.63 -38.53 5.36
N PHE A 3 -19.84 -37.98 5.51
CA PHE A 3 -20.22 -36.66 4.99
C PHE A 3 -19.24 -35.54 5.40
N PHE A 4 -19.00 -35.38 6.71
CA PHE A 4 -18.10 -34.33 7.22
C PHE A 4 -16.66 -34.53 6.77
N LYS A 5 -16.20 -35.80 6.68
CA LYS A 5 -14.87 -36.11 6.14
C LYS A 5 -14.71 -35.61 4.71
N ILE A 6 -15.72 -35.79 3.86
CA ILE A 6 -15.68 -35.33 2.46
C ILE A 6 -15.68 -33.79 2.38
N VAL A 7 -16.50 -33.11 3.16
CA VAL A 7 -16.52 -31.64 3.17
C VAL A 7 -15.18 -31.07 3.64
N ILE A 8 -14.62 -31.59 4.74
CA ILE A 8 -13.30 -31.14 5.25
C ILE A 8 -12.19 -31.47 4.25
N PHE A 9 -12.22 -32.67 3.64
CA PHE A 9 -11.29 -33.06 2.59
C PHE A 9 -11.26 -32.05 1.45
N LEU A 10 -12.43 -31.66 0.92
CA LEU A 10 -12.53 -30.68 -0.17
C LEU A 10 -12.00 -29.31 0.24
N LEU A 11 -12.28 -28.85 1.47
CA LEU A 11 -11.75 -27.58 1.98
C LEU A 11 -10.22 -27.60 2.03
N VAL A 12 -9.62 -28.68 2.55
CA VAL A 12 -8.16 -28.81 2.62
C VAL A 12 -7.53 -28.81 1.23
N VAL A 13 -8.11 -29.56 0.29
CA VAL A 13 -7.61 -29.63 -1.09
C VAL A 13 -7.61 -28.25 -1.75
N ASN A 14 -8.71 -27.49 -1.63
CA ASN A 14 -8.82 -26.17 -2.27
C ASN A 14 -8.03 -25.08 -1.54
N MET A 15 -7.72 -25.24 -0.24
CA MET A 15 -6.81 -24.35 0.49
C MET A 15 -5.33 -24.63 0.20
N THR A 16 -4.99 -25.85 -0.22
CA THR A 16 -3.58 -26.28 -0.38
C THR A 16 -2.78 -25.41 -1.36
N PRO A 17 -3.27 -25.05 -2.57
CA PRO A 17 -2.51 -24.19 -3.48
C PRO A 17 -2.12 -22.84 -2.86
N ALA A 18 -3.03 -22.23 -2.11
CA ALA A 18 -2.79 -20.96 -1.42
C ALA A 18 -1.76 -21.13 -0.28
N LEU A 19 -1.89 -22.18 0.54
CA LEU A 19 -0.94 -22.49 1.60
C LEU A 19 0.46 -22.77 1.06
N LEU A 20 0.58 -23.53 -0.03
CA LEU A 20 1.86 -23.79 -0.69
C LEU A 20 2.45 -22.51 -1.30
N ALA A 21 1.62 -21.59 -1.79
CA ALA A 21 2.09 -20.29 -2.22
C ALA A 21 2.64 -19.45 -1.07
N MET A 22 1.99 -19.46 0.09
CA MET A 22 2.49 -18.80 1.30
C MET A 22 3.80 -19.41 1.81
N MET A 23 3.91 -20.76 1.78
CA MET A 23 5.08 -21.47 2.31
C MET A 23 6.31 -21.35 1.42
N PHE A 24 6.13 -21.38 0.10
CA PHE A 24 7.25 -21.48 -0.85
C PHE A 24 7.47 -20.21 -1.68
N GLY A 25 6.64 -19.18 -1.53
CA GLY A 25 6.74 -17.92 -2.28
C GLY A 25 6.77 -18.16 -3.79
N ASP A 26 7.83 -17.70 -4.45
CA ASP A 26 8.02 -17.89 -5.91
C ASP A 26 8.64 -19.23 -6.30
N ARG A 27 9.11 -20.05 -5.37
CA ARG A 27 9.76 -21.33 -5.71
C ARG A 27 8.73 -22.30 -6.30
N GLY A 28 8.92 -22.68 -7.56
CA GLY A 28 8.03 -23.59 -8.29
C GLY A 28 6.72 -22.95 -8.77
N ASN A 29 6.65 -21.62 -8.88
CA ASN A 29 5.45 -20.88 -9.30
C ASN A 29 5.17 -20.89 -10.82
N LEU A 30 5.76 -21.83 -11.59
CA LEU A 30 5.58 -21.90 -13.05
C LEU A 30 4.08 -22.02 -13.40
N PRO A 31 3.52 -21.12 -14.24
CA PRO A 31 2.12 -21.21 -14.67
C PRO A 31 1.85 -22.52 -15.41
N LEU A 32 0.71 -23.15 -15.12
CA LEU A 32 0.31 -24.43 -15.68
C LEU A 32 0.06 -24.34 -17.19
N ASP A 33 -0.41 -23.18 -17.67
CA ASP A 33 -0.57 -22.89 -19.10
C ASP A 33 0.69 -22.32 -19.74
N LEU A 34 1.82 -22.24 -19.03
CA LEU A 34 3.05 -21.59 -19.50
C LEU A 34 2.83 -20.17 -20.05
N ASN A 35 1.85 -19.45 -19.49
CA ASN A 35 1.41 -18.12 -19.95
C ASN A 35 0.89 -18.09 -21.40
N LEU A 36 0.33 -19.19 -21.90
CA LEU A 36 -0.29 -19.24 -23.22
C LEU A 36 -1.45 -18.23 -23.33
N THR A 37 -1.38 -17.39 -24.37
CA THR A 37 -2.44 -16.48 -24.78
C THR A 37 -3.15 -17.01 -26.02
N LEU A 38 -4.48 -17.01 -26.02
CA LEU A 38 -5.28 -17.38 -27.17
C LEU A 38 -5.30 -16.29 -28.24
N ARG A 39 -5.77 -16.63 -29.45
CA ARG A 39 -5.87 -15.71 -30.60
C ARG A 39 -6.66 -14.43 -30.34
N ASN A 40 -7.55 -14.43 -29.35
CA ASN A 40 -8.31 -13.26 -28.92
C ASN A 40 -7.61 -12.41 -27.84
N GLY A 41 -6.32 -12.66 -27.56
CA GLY A 41 -5.51 -11.89 -26.61
C GLY A 41 -5.69 -12.26 -25.14
N HIS A 42 -6.62 -13.18 -24.80
CA HIS A 42 -6.84 -13.60 -23.42
C HIS A 42 -5.94 -14.78 -23.03
N PRO A 43 -5.44 -14.83 -21.79
CA PRO A 43 -4.72 -16.00 -21.28
C PRO A 43 -5.63 -17.25 -21.27
N LEU A 44 -5.02 -18.44 -21.35
CA LEU A 44 -5.76 -19.70 -21.28
C LEU A 44 -6.32 -19.95 -19.89
N LEU A 45 -5.47 -19.89 -18.86
CA LEU A 45 -5.80 -20.07 -17.44
C LEU A 45 -5.45 -18.83 -16.62
N GLY A 46 -4.28 -18.23 -16.87
CA GLY A 46 -3.74 -17.08 -16.14
C GLY A 46 -2.65 -17.45 -15.12
N PRO A 47 -1.82 -16.48 -14.71
CA PRO A 47 -0.53 -16.72 -14.04
C PRO A 47 -0.65 -17.32 -12.62
N HIS A 48 -1.82 -17.22 -11.99
CA HIS A 48 -2.03 -17.73 -10.63
C HIS A 48 -2.31 -19.24 -10.57
N LYS A 49 -2.55 -19.90 -11.72
CA LYS A 49 -2.70 -21.36 -11.81
C LYS A 49 -1.33 -21.97 -12.04
N THR A 50 -0.69 -22.44 -10.98
CA THR A 50 0.71 -22.90 -11.01
C THR A 50 0.82 -24.42 -10.97
N ILE A 51 1.90 -24.97 -11.55
CA ILE A 51 2.22 -26.40 -11.50
C ILE A 51 2.35 -26.87 -10.05
N ARG A 52 3.04 -26.10 -9.20
CA ARG A 52 3.16 -26.40 -7.77
C ARG A 52 1.79 -26.47 -7.09
N GLY A 53 0.93 -25.49 -7.32
CA GLY A 53 -0.41 -25.46 -6.72
C GLY A 53 -1.21 -26.69 -7.09
N PHE A 54 -1.23 -27.04 -8.38
CA PHE A 54 -1.95 -28.20 -8.90
C PHE A 54 -1.39 -29.52 -8.35
N LEU A 55 -0.09 -29.79 -8.54
CA LEU A 55 0.52 -31.05 -8.09
C LEU A 55 0.51 -31.18 -6.58
N GLY A 56 0.77 -30.08 -5.87
CA GLY A 56 0.77 -30.06 -4.41
C GLY A 56 -0.59 -30.36 -3.81
N ALA A 57 -1.68 -29.80 -4.37
CA ALA A 57 -3.04 -30.12 -3.92
C ALA A 57 -3.41 -31.59 -4.17
N VAL A 58 -3.01 -32.16 -5.32
CA VAL A 58 -3.25 -33.58 -5.62
C VAL A 58 -2.48 -34.48 -4.65
N VAL A 59 -1.22 -34.19 -4.38
CA VAL A 59 -0.40 -34.97 -3.45
C VAL A 59 -0.94 -34.87 -2.02
N VAL A 60 -1.10 -33.65 -1.49
CA VAL A 60 -1.62 -33.43 -0.13
C VAL A 60 -3.00 -34.06 0.02
N GLY A 61 -3.89 -33.84 -0.94
CA GLY A 61 -5.21 -34.43 -0.95
C GLY A 61 -5.20 -35.95 -0.93
N SER A 62 -4.34 -36.61 -1.71
CA SER A 62 -4.20 -38.07 -1.70
C SER A 62 -3.87 -38.61 -0.29
N PHE A 63 -2.92 -37.98 0.40
CA PHE A 63 -2.54 -38.35 1.77
C PHE A 63 -3.63 -38.01 2.80
N VAL A 64 -4.22 -36.82 2.73
CA VAL A 64 -5.30 -36.41 3.64
C VAL A 64 -6.51 -37.35 3.50
N GLY A 65 -6.88 -37.71 2.27
CA GLY A 65 -7.93 -38.68 2.01
C GLY A 65 -7.62 -40.04 2.64
N PHE A 66 -6.38 -40.52 2.49
CA PHE A 66 -5.92 -41.75 3.12
C PHE A 66 -6.02 -41.71 4.65
N PHE A 67 -5.54 -40.64 5.30
CA PHE A 67 -5.64 -40.48 6.75
C PHE A 67 -7.08 -40.32 7.25
N MET A 68 -7.99 -39.85 6.40
CA MET A 68 -9.43 -39.81 6.70
C MET A 68 -10.11 -41.18 6.54
N GLY A 69 -9.39 -42.20 6.07
CA GLY A 69 -9.89 -43.57 5.90
C GLY A 69 -10.45 -43.87 4.51
N PHE A 70 -10.16 -43.05 3.51
CA PHE A 70 -10.45 -43.38 2.11
C PHE A 70 -9.28 -44.17 1.51
N PRO A 71 -9.52 -45.05 0.53
CA PRO A 71 -8.43 -45.60 -0.28
C PRO A 71 -7.62 -44.48 -0.94
N PHE A 72 -6.31 -44.65 -1.07
CA PHE A 72 -5.43 -43.62 -1.64
C PHE A 72 -5.88 -43.12 -3.02
N TRP A 73 -6.34 -44.04 -3.88
CA TRP A 73 -6.84 -43.72 -5.22
C TRP A 73 -8.12 -42.87 -5.22
N VAL A 74 -8.96 -42.97 -4.17
CA VAL A 74 -10.15 -42.14 -3.98
C VAL A 74 -9.74 -40.72 -3.65
N GLY A 75 -8.78 -40.57 -2.72
CA GLY A 75 -8.18 -39.26 -2.40
C GLY A 75 -7.55 -38.60 -3.63
N PHE A 76 -6.70 -39.33 -4.35
CA PHE A 76 -6.06 -38.86 -5.57
C PHE A 76 -7.09 -38.38 -6.62
N THR A 77 -8.07 -39.23 -6.93
CA THR A 77 -9.09 -38.92 -7.96
C THR A 77 -9.91 -37.71 -7.58
N ALA A 78 -10.36 -37.63 -6.32
CA ALA A 78 -11.17 -36.50 -5.85
C ALA A 78 -10.36 -35.18 -5.86
N SER A 79 -9.10 -35.19 -5.43
CA SER A 79 -8.25 -34.00 -5.46
C SER A 79 -7.92 -33.54 -6.87
N PHE A 80 -7.64 -34.49 -7.77
CA PHE A 80 -7.43 -34.21 -9.19
C PHE A 80 -8.67 -33.56 -9.82
N LEU A 81 -9.86 -34.13 -9.59
CA LEU A 81 -11.12 -33.57 -10.10
C LEU A 81 -11.41 -32.17 -9.54
N SER A 82 -11.11 -31.92 -8.26
CA SER A 82 -11.23 -30.59 -7.66
C SER A 82 -10.34 -29.58 -8.37
N MET A 83 -9.08 -29.93 -8.64
CA MET A 83 -8.15 -29.04 -9.36
C MET A 83 -8.55 -28.83 -10.82
N ILE A 84 -9.08 -29.86 -11.51
CA ILE A 84 -9.65 -29.66 -12.85
C ILE A 84 -10.83 -28.70 -12.82
N GLY A 85 -11.70 -28.78 -11.80
CA GLY A 85 -12.78 -27.83 -11.57
C GLY A 85 -12.28 -26.39 -11.45
N ASP A 86 -11.24 -26.17 -10.64
CA ASP A 86 -10.58 -24.85 -10.48
C ASP A 86 -10.02 -24.30 -11.80
N LEU A 87 -9.40 -25.16 -12.62
CA LEU A 87 -8.89 -24.77 -13.94
C LEU A 87 -10.02 -24.39 -14.89
N LEU A 88 -11.13 -25.14 -14.90
CA LEU A 88 -12.30 -24.84 -15.73
C LEU A 88 -12.95 -23.52 -15.33
N SER A 89 -13.11 -23.26 -14.02
CA SER A 89 -13.55 -21.96 -13.52
C SER A 89 -12.65 -20.84 -14.04
N SER A 90 -11.32 -21.03 -13.99
CA SER A 90 -10.37 -20.06 -14.54
C SER A 90 -10.56 -19.84 -16.04
N MET A 91 -10.66 -20.91 -16.84
CA MET A 91 -10.91 -20.82 -18.28
C MET A 91 -12.19 -20.06 -18.60
N VAL A 92 -13.31 -20.38 -17.93
CA VAL A 92 -14.60 -19.70 -18.12
C VAL A 92 -14.46 -18.22 -17.78
N LYS A 93 -13.83 -17.87 -16.65
CA LYS A 93 -13.55 -16.48 -16.28
C LYS A 93 -12.76 -15.73 -17.35
N ARG A 94 -11.81 -16.39 -18.01
CA ARG A 94 -11.03 -15.76 -19.11
C ARG A 94 -11.87 -15.47 -20.34
N ARG A 95 -12.89 -16.29 -20.62
CA ARG A 95 -13.83 -16.07 -21.76
C ARG A 95 -14.88 -15.02 -21.45
N LEU A 96 -15.13 -14.76 -20.16
CA LEU A 96 -16.03 -13.71 -19.68
C LEU A 96 -15.33 -12.37 -19.42
N ASN A 97 -14.08 -12.18 -19.87
CA ASN A 97 -13.27 -10.97 -19.62
C ASN A 97 -13.01 -10.62 -18.15
N ILE A 98 -13.05 -11.60 -17.26
CA ILE A 98 -12.72 -11.40 -15.84
C ILE A 98 -11.18 -11.45 -15.69
N PRO A 99 -10.53 -10.48 -15.01
CA PRO A 99 -9.09 -10.47 -14.77
C PRO A 99 -8.56 -11.59 -13.87
N PRO A 100 -7.26 -11.96 -13.91
CA PRO A 100 -6.70 -13.02 -13.05
C PRO A 100 -6.77 -12.63 -11.59
N GLY A 101 -7.12 -13.58 -10.72
CA GLY A 101 -7.25 -13.32 -9.28
C GLY A 101 -8.58 -12.69 -8.86
N GLU A 102 -9.43 -12.22 -9.78
CA GLU A 102 -10.76 -11.73 -9.43
C GLU A 102 -11.68 -12.92 -9.07
N PRO A 103 -12.25 -12.94 -7.85
CA PRO A 103 -13.18 -13.97 -7.44
C PRO A 103 -14.53 -13.77 -8.14
N LEU A 104 -15.07 -14.82 -8.74
CA LEU A 104 -16.47 -14.83 -9.16
C LEU A 104 -17.23 -15.74 -8.21
N MET A 105 -17.89 -15.11 -7.23
CA MET A 105 -18.65 -15.82 -6.20
C MET A 105 -19.56 -16.87 -6.82
N VAL A 106 -19.56 -18.06 -6.21
CA VAL A 106 -20.34 -19.24 -6.63
C VAL A 106 -19.73 -19.98 -7.82
N LEU A 107 -19.30 -19.29 -8.89
CA LEU A 107 -18.77 -19.98 -10.07
C LEU A 107 -17.48 -20.75 -9.76
N ASP A 108 -16.57 -20.12 -9.02
CA ASP A 108 -15.28 -20.70 -8.66
C ASP A 108 -15.48 -21.97 -7.82
N GLN A 109 -16.27 -21.85 -6.75
CA GLN A 109 -16.51 -22.93 -5.78
C GLN A 109 -17.41 -24.04 -6.33
N PHE A 110 -18.23 -23.76 -7.33
CA PHE A 110 -19.17 -24.73 -7.89
C PHE A 110 -18.45 -25.84 -8.66
N PHE A 111 -17.52 -25.51 -9.57
CA PHE A 111 -16.80 -26.53 -10.34
C PHE A 111 -15.80 -27.29 -9.47
N GLU A 112 -15.14 -26.60 -8.53
CA GLU A 112 -14.23 -27.19 -7.54
C GLU A 112 -14.88 -28.28 -6.70
N ALA A 113 -16.18 -28.14 -6.36
CA ALA A 113 -16.89 -29.11 -5.53
C ALA A 113 -17.76 -30.09 -6.30
N SER A 114 -18.44 -29.66 -7.37
CA SER A 114 -19.40 -30.52 -8.08
C SER A 114 -18.76 -31.75 -8.70
N MET A 115 -17.56 -31.63 -9.26
CA MET A 115 -16.83 -32.75 -9.86
C MET A 115 -16.43 -33.83 -8.84
N PRO A 116 -15.70 -33.51 -7.75
CA PRO A 116 -15.34 -34.53 -6.77
C PRO A 116 -16.55 -35.05 -5.98
N LEU A 117 -17.57 -34.22 -5.71
CA LEU A 117 -18.79 -34.70 -5.06
C LEU A 117 -19.60 -35.66 -5.95
N GLY A 118 -19.65 -35.41 -7.26
CA GLY A 118 -20.21 -36.34 -8.24
C GLY A 118 -19.48 -37.69 -8.26
N PHE A 119 -18.15 -37.66 -8.08
CA PHE A 119 -17.35 -38.87 -7.93
C PHE A 119 -17.67 -39.64 -6.63
N PHE A 120 -17.76 -38.95 -5.49
CA PHE A 120 -18.16 -39.58 -4.21
C PHE A 120 -19.58 -40.14 -4.24
N TYR A 121 -20.49 -39.50 -4.97
CA TYR A 121 -21.83 -40.05 -5.23
C TYR A 121 -21.76 -41.35 -6.05
N LYS A 122 -21.05 -41.35 -7.18
CA LYS A 122 -20.93 -42.54 -8.04
C LYS A 122 -20.25 -43.72 -7.37
N THR A 123 -19.35 -43.47 -6.43
CA THR A 123 -18.61 -44.49 -5.68
C THR A 123 -19.35 -44.93 -4.40
N GLY A 124 -20.54 -44.40 -4.13
CA GLY A 124 -21.41 -44.82 -3.03
C GLY A 124 -21.06 -44.22 -1.66
N TYR A 125 -20.10 -43.28 -1.59
CA TYR A 125 -19.76 -42.60 -0.33
C TYR A 125 -20.77 -41.53 0.08
N LEU A 126 -21.57 -41.01 -0.87
CA LEU A 126 -22.65 -40.05 -0.63
C LEU A 126 -23.93 -40.46 -1.36
N SER A 127 -25.09 -40.19 -0.74
CA SER A 127 -26.39 -40.23 -1.41
C SER A 127 -26.64 -38.91 -2.13
N PHE A 128 -27.55 -38.90 -3.12
CA PHE A 128 -27.88 -37.70 -3.88
C PHE A 128 -28.29 -36.50 -2.99
N PRO A 129 -29.15 -36.64 -1.96
CA PRO A 129 -29.47 -35.54 -1.06
C PRO A 129 -28.25 -35.02 -0.29
N LEU A 130 -27.39 -35.91 0.19
CA LEU A 130 -26.18 -35.52 0.93
C LEU A 130 -25.14 -34.84 0.04
N THR A 131 -25.09 -35.19 -1.24
CA THR A 131 -24.24 -34.52 -2.23
C THR A 131 -24.65 -33.06 -2.43
N LEU A 132 -25.95 -32.77 -2.53
CA LEU A 132 -26.44 -31.39 -2.65
C LEU A 132 -26.15 -30.57 -1.39
N VAL A 133 -26.34 -31.18 -0.22
CA VAL A 133 -26.03 -30.54 1.07
C VAL A 133 -24.52 -30.27 1.18
N ALA A 134 -23.67 -31.23 0.80
CA ALA A 134 -22.21 -31.07 0.83
C ALA A 134 -21.74 -29.94 -0.11
N LEU A 135 -22.33 -29.85 -1.31
CA LEU A 135 -22.05 -28.78 -2.26
C LEU A 135 -22.41 -27.41 -1.66
N PHE A 136 -23.60 -27.28 -1.07
CA PHE A 136 -24.02 -26.03 -0.42
C PHE A 136 -23.07 -25.62 0.71
N PHE A 137 -22.76 -26.54 1.63
CA PHE A 137 -21.85 -26.25 2.74
C PHE A 137 -20.46 -25.88 2.28
N PHE A 138 -19.90 -26.61 1.30
CA PHE A 138 -18.59 -26.28 0.75
C PHE A 138 -18.58 -24.88 0.14
N VAL A 139 -19.57 -24.54 -0.71
CA VAL A 139 -19.62 -23.22 -1.36
C VAL A 139 -19.73 -22.10 -0.32
N VAL A 140 -20.57 -22.25 0.72
CA VAL A 140 -20.70 -21.24 1.78
C VAL A 140 -19.39 -21.07 2.57
N ILE A 141 -18.78 -22.18 3.01
CA ILE A 141 -17.55 -22.13 3.83
C ILE A 141 -16.37 -21.63 3.01
N ALA A 142 -16.20 -22.11 1.78
CA ALA A 142 -15.14 -21.68 0.88
C ALA A 142 -15.27 -20.21 0.49
N ASN A 143 -16.50 -19.70 0.28
CA ASN A 143 -16.73 -18.27 0.07
C ASN A 143 -16.37 -17.44 1.31
N ALA A 144 -16.76 -17.87 2.50
CA ALA A 144 -16.40 -17.20 3.74
C ALA A 144 -14.88 -17.20 3.95
N GLY A 145 -14.22 -18.33 3.68
CA GLY A 145 -12.77 -18.49 3.73
C GLY A 145 -12.02 -17.63 2.71
N SER A 146 -12.53 -17.51 1.49
CA SER A 146 -11.98 -16.63 0.44
C SER A 146 -12.10 -15.14 0.84
N ALA A 147 -13.25 -14.72 1.36
CA ALA A 147 -13.45 -13.37 1.90
C ALA A 147 -12.56 -13.06 3.12
N LEU A 148 -12.21 -14.08 3.91
CA LEU A 148 -11.23 -13.99 5.00
C LEU A 148 -9.78 -13.97 4.48
N SER A 149 -9.48 -14.73 3.43
CA SER A 149 -8.15 -14.86 2.79
C SER A 149 -7.78 -13.68 1.89
N GLU A 150 -8.73 -12.87 1.42
CA GLU A 150 -8.44 -11.57 0.80
C GLU A 150 -7.69 -10.62 1.77
N ASN A 151 -7.69 -10.91 3.07
CA ASN A 151 -6.90 -10.20 4.07
C ASN A 151 -5.49 -10.80 4.29
N ILE A 152 -5.14 -11.90 3.61
CA ILE A 152 -3.89 -12.63 3.76
C ILE A 152 -3.32 -12.98 2.37
N GLN A 153 -2.59 -12.06 1.75
CA GLN A 153 -1.69 -12.39 0.64
C GLN A 153 -0.43 -11.53 0.70
N VAL A 154 0.72 -12.21 0.63
CA VAL A 154 2.09 -11.68 0.70
C VAL A 154 2.67 -11.59 -0.72
N PRO A 155 3.51 -10.58 -1.03
CA PRO A 155 3.87 -10.18 -2.40
C PRO A 155 5.16 -10.80 -2.92
N GLY A 156 5.33 -10.75 -4.25
CA GLY A 156 6.60 -10.97 -4.94
C GLY A 156 7.17 -9.65 -5.46
N SER A 157 8.33 -9.25 -4.93
CA SER A 157 9.22 -8.23 -5.50
C SER A 157 10.64 -8.46 -4.95
N LYS A 158 11.66 -8.08 -5.72
CA LYS A 158 13.08 -8.32 -5.46
C LYS A 158 13.50 -7.78 -4.09
N ASN A 159 13.59 -8.67 -3.10
CA ASN A 159 14.03 -8.32 -1.76
C ASN A 159 15.52 -7.93 -1.72
N ARG A 160 15.81 -6.64 -1.53
CA ARG A 160 16.84 -6.26 -0.56
C ARG A 160 16.32 -6.70 0.81
N ILE A 161 16.78 -7.85 1.32
CA ILE A 161 16.40 -8.33 2.64
C ILE A 161 16.82 -7.28 3.68
N ARG A 162 15.85 -6.53 4.20
CA ARG A 162 16.08 -5.58 5.29
C ARG A 162 15.87 -6.29 6.62
N LEU A 163 16.97 -6.56 7.30
CA LEU A 163 16.95 -7.15 8.64
C LEU A 163 16.29 -6.17 9.63
N VAL A 164 15.26 -6.63 10.33
CA VAL A 164 14.68 -5.93 11.49
C VAL A 164 15.69 -6.04 12.64
N ARG A 165 16.32 -4.91 13.02
CA ARG A 165 17.39 -4.87 14.02
C ARG A 165 16.97 -4.25 15.35
N SER A 166 15.82 -3.58 15.41
CA SER A 166 15.35 -2.90 16.62
C SER A 166 13.86 -3.13 16.91
N SER A 167 13.46 -2.91 18.16
CA SER A 167 12.05 -2.97 18.59
C SER A 167 11.17 -1.97 17.85
N LYS A 168 11.73 -0.81 17.45
CA LYS A 168 11.05 0.20 16.64
C LYS A 168 10.78 -0.30 15.21
N GLN A 169 11.80 -0.89 14.57
CA GLN A 169 11.65 -1.51 13.25
C GLN A 169 10.70 -2.71 13.30
N PHE A 170 10.70 -3.47 14.40
CA PHE A 170 9.75 -4.56 14.59
C PHE A 170 8.31 -4.06 14.72
N LYS A 171 8.07 -2.94 15.44
CA LYS A 171 6.76 -2.27 15.51
C LYS A 171 6.29 -1.84 14.12
N GLN A 172 7.16 -1.27 13.32
CA GLN A 172 6.86 -0.84 11.94
C GLN A 172 6.57 -2.03 11.04
N TRP A 173 7.38 -3.08 11.09
CA TRP A 173 7.16 -4.32 10.34
C TRP A 173 5.84 -5.02 10.72
N ARG A 174 5.56 -5.13 12.03
CA ARG A 174 4.31 -5.74 12.54
C ARG A 174 3.06 -5.02 12.03
N SER A 175 3.15 -3.71 11.77
CA SER A 175 2.00 -2.95 11.27
C SER A 175 1.47 -3.43 9.91
N CYS A 176 2.27 -4.16 9.13
CA CYS A 176 1.81 -4.80 7.89
C CYS A 176 0.87 -5.99 8.13
N HIS A 177 1.03 -6.71 9.24
CA HIS A 177 0.45 -8.05 9.43
C HIS A 177 -0.72 -8.12 10.42
N GLU A 178 -0.66 -7.36 11.51
CA GLU A 178 -1.68 -7.39 12.54
C GLU A 178 -2.11 -5.98 12.95
N PRO A 179 -3.42 -5.73 13.09
CA PRO A 179 -3.83 -4.56 13.84
C PRO A 179 -3.37 -4.72 15.30
N LEU A 180 -2.93 -3.61 15.91
CA LEU A 180 -2.51 -3.59 17.31
C LEU A 180 -3.54 -4.24 18.27
N PRO A 181 -3.10 -4.78 19.42
CA PRO A 181 -3.99 -5.31 20.46
C PRO A 181 -5.11 -4.32 20.77
N VAL A 182 -6.32 -4.84 20.98
CA VAL A 182 -7.54 -4.06 21.24
C VAL A 182 -7.33 -2.92 22.23
N VAL A 183 -6.54 -3.16 23.29
CA VAL A 183 -6.21 -2.18 24.33
C VAL A 183 -5.45 -0.95 23.79
N ALA A 184 -4.51 -1.11 22.85
CA ALA A 184 -3.79 0.01 22.24
C ALA A 184 -4.68 0.88 21.33
N ARG A 185 -5.84 0.37 20.87
CA ARG A 185 -6.87 1.17 20.19
C ARG A 185 -7.59 2.13 21.13
N TYR A 186 -7.67 1.81 22.43
CA TYR A 186 -8.35 2.64 23.43
C TYR A 186 -7.45 3.69 24.09
N VAL A 187 -6.12 3.51 24.06
CA VAL A 187 -5.17 4.40 24.75
C VAL A 187 -4.62 5.52 23.87
N ASN A 188 -4.65 5.38 22.53
CA ASN A 188 -4.30 6.46 21.60
C ASN A 188 -5.54 7.27 21.20
N PHE A 189 -5.52 8.59 21.45
CA PHE A 189 -6.61 9.52 21.13
C PHE A 189 -7.05 9.45 19.66
N GLU A 190 -6.10 9.24 18.74
CA GLU A 190 -6.27 9.04 17.29
C GLU A 190 -7.01 7.76 16.88
N ASN A 191 -6.97 6.73 17.74
CA ASN A 191 -7.53 5.42 17.50
C ASN A 191 -8.81 5.14 18.29
N SER A 192 -9.29 6.10 19.08
CA SER A 192 -10.55 5.93 19.79
C SER A 192 -11.69 5.85 18.76
N VAL A 193 -12.02 4.61 18.38
CA VAL A 193 -13.09 4.27 17.45
C VAL A 193 -14.38 4.98 17.87
N ILE A 194 -14.58 5.13 19.18
CA ILE A 194 -15.71 5.84 19.79
C ILE A 194 -15.71 7.33 19.41
N PHE A 195 -14.58 8.05 19.54
CA PHE A 195 -14.53 9.47 19.14
C PHE A 195 -14.69 9.63 17.64
N ARG A 196 -14.06 8.75 16.84
CA ARG A 196 -14.20 8.80 15.37
C ARG A 196 -15.66 8.60 14.95
N LEU A 197 -16.33 7.59 15.51
CA LEU A 197 -17.74 7.30 15.24
C LEU A 197 -18.66 8.43 15.74
N ALA A 198 -18.40 8.98 16.93
CA ALA A 198 -19.17 10.09 17.48
C ALA A 198 -18.99 11.38 16.65
N PHE A 199 -17.76 11.71 16.26
CA PHE A 199 -17.44 12.90 15.48
C PHE A 199 -17.96 12.79 14.04
N GLU A 200 -17.76 11.64 13.39
CA GLU A 200 -18.33 11.37 12.07
C GLU A 200 -19.87 11.38 12.12
N GLY A 201 -20.47 10.76 13.14
CA GLY A 201 -21.92 10.78 13.37
C GLY A 201 -22.46 12.19 13.54
N PHE A 202 -21.81 13.00 14.37
CA PHE A 202 -22.14 14.43 14.53
C PHE A 202 -22.10 15.17 13.19
N LEU A 203 -21.01 15.03 12.43
CA LEU A 203 -20.86 15.69 11.13
C LEU A 203 -21.94 15.26 10.12
N LYS A 204 -22.37 13.99 10.16
CA LYS A 204 -23.46 13.49 9.32
C LYS A 204 -24.80 14.11 9.72
N VAL A 205 -25.12 14.14 11.02
CA VAL A 205 -26.36 14.73 11.54
C VAL A 205 -26.44 16.23 11.24
N THR A 206 -25.32 16.96 11.31
CA THR A 206 -25.28 18.40 10.99
C THR A 206 -25.18 18.70 9.49
N GLY A 207 -25.15 17.68 8.61
CA GLY A 207 -24.96 17.86 7.16
C GLY A 207 -23.58 18.38 6.74
N LEU A 208 -22.61 18.40 7.66
CA LEU A 208 -21.26 18.91 7.40
C LEU A 208 -20.36 17.84 6.77
N TYR A 209 -20.68 16.56 6.94
CA TYR A 209 -19.85 15.46 6.45
C TYR A 209 -19.64 15.52 4.93
N GLU A 210 -20.72 15.63 4.16
CA GLU A 210 -20.63 15.67 2.69
C GLU A 210 -19.86 16.90 2.19
N LYS A 211 -20.14 18.07 2.78
CA LYS A 211 -19.38 19.30 2.50
C LYS A 211 -17.89 19.12 2.81
N GLY A 212 -17.58 18.46 3.93
CA GLY A 212 -16.22 18.14 4.34
C GLY A 212 -15.50 17.21 3.35
N ILE A 213 -16.19 16.19 2.83
CA ILE A 213 -15.68 15.28 1.80
C ILE A 213 -15.45 16.05 0.49
N MET A 214 -16.38 16.90 0.07
CA MET A 214 -16.23 17.73 -1.11
C MET A 214 -15.04 18.69 -1.00
N ASN A 215 -14.83 19.27 0.18
CA ASN A 215 -13.63 20.07 0.47
C ASN A 215 -12.35 19.24 0.41
N ALA A 216 -12.38 17.99 0.90
CA ALA A 216 -11.25 17.08 0.84
C ALA A 216 -10.93 16.61 -0.59
N LEU A 217 -11.92 16.60 -1.49
CA LEU A 217 -11.72 16.35 -2.92
C LEU A 217 -11.27 17.60 -3.71
N ASN A 218 -11.34 18.79 -3.12
CA ASN A 218 -10.92 20.05 -3.73
C ASN A 218 -9.40 20.27 -3.55
N VAL A 219 -8.62 19.31 -4.05
CA VAL A 219 -7.15 19.35 -4.06
C VAL A 219 -6.68 20.48 -4.96
N ARG A 220 -5.73 21.28 -4.49
CA ARG A 220 -5.22 22.45 -5.22
C ARG A 220 -3.75 22.30 -5.54
N LEU A 221 -3.33 22.79 -6.71
CA LEU A 221 -1.93 23.04 -6.98
C LEU A 221 -1.51 24.33 -6.25
N LYS A 222 -0.45 24.26 -5.45
CA LYS A 222 0.11 25.40 -4.74
C LYS A 222 1.54 25.66 -5.20
N HIS A 223 1.80 26.88 -5.67
CA HIS A 223 3.14 27.31 -6.03
C HIS A 223 3.85 27.88 -4.83
N VAL A 224 5.09 27.43 -4.60
CA VAL A 224 5.96 27.90 -3.52
C VAL A 224 7.28 28.32 -4.13
N TYR A 225 7.72 29.53 -3.83
CA TYR A 225 8.98 30.07 -4.35
C TYR A 225 9.97 30.20 -3.20
N ILE A 226 11.16 29.62 -3.40
CA ILE A 226 12.24 29.63 -2.41
C ILE A 226 13.48 30.20 -3.07
N THR A 227 14.16 31.11 -2.39
CA THR A 227 15.48 31.61 -2.80
C THR A 227 16.53 31.03 -1.87
N ASP A 228 17.61 30.45 -2.39
CA ASP A 228 18.77 30.00 -1.59
C ASP A 228 20.06 30.25 -2.37
N SER A 229 20.97 31.05 -1.80
CA SER A 229 22.26 31.40 -2.42
C SER A 229 23.20 30.20 -2.57
N ARG A 230 22.98 29.14 -1.79
CA ARG A 230 23.76 27.89 -1.82
C ARG A 230 23.32 26.93 -2.92
N LEU A 231 22.19 27.17 -3.58
CA LEU A 231 21.76 26.33 -4.71
C LEU A 231 22.80 26.43 -5.84
N PRO A 232 23.33 25.32 -6.37
CA PRO A 232 24.27 25.37 -7.49
C PRO A 232 23.59 25.97 -8.74
N GLU A 233 24.35 26.73 -9.54
CA GLU A 233 23.80 27.45 -10.70
C GLU A 233 23.19 26.49 -11.73
N ALA A 234 23.78 25.29 -11.91
CA ALA A 234 23.27 24.23 -12.78
C ALA A 234 21.86 23.71 -12.41
N PHE A 235 21.42 23.92 -11.17
CA PHE A 235 20.09 23.56 -10.70
C PHE A 235 19.13 24.75 -10.65
N SER A 236 19.54 25.98 -10.99
CA SER A 236 18.66 27.15 -10.89
C SER A 236 18.00 27.50 -12.24
N PRO A 237 16.67 27.55 -12.36
CA PRO A 237 15.66 27.22 -11.34
C PRO A 237 15.44 25.71 -11.19
N LEU A 238 15.25 25.24 -9.96
CA LEU A 238 14.91 23.85 -9.64
C LEU A 238 13.40 23.75 -9.42
N LYS A 239 12.71 22.97 -10.25
CA LYS A 239 11.27 22.70 -10.11
C LYS A 239 11.06 21.34 -9.44
N ILE A 240 10.47 21.37 -8.25
CA ILE A 240 10.18 20.18 -7.44
C ILE A 240 8.67 20.02 -7.33
N LEU A 241 8.15 18.88 -7.75
CA LEU A 241 6.80 18.46 -7.38
C LEU A 241 6.87 17.78 -6.01
N PHE A 242 6.28 18.36 -4.98
CA PHE A 242 6.21 17.77 -3.65
C PHE A 242 4.77 17.34 -3.32
N VAL A 243 4.60 16.04 -3.05
CA VAL A 243 3.31 15.45 -2.71
C VAL A 243 3.47 14.60 -1.45
N SER A 244 2.70 14.89 -0.41
CA SER A 244 2.73 14.13 0.84
C SER A 244 1.32 13.81 1.29
N ASP A 245 1.19 12.79 2.15
CA ASP A 245 -0.05 12.42 2.81
C ASP A 245 -1.15 12.12 1.79
N LEU A 246 -0.80 11.36 0.75
CA LEU A 246 -1.67 11.11 -0.38
C LEU A 246 -2.97 10.44 0.08
N HIS A 247 -2.86 9.49 1.02
CA HIS A 247 -3.94 8.58 1.42
C HIS A 247 -4.85 8.25 0.24
N ILE A 248 -4.24 7.78 -0.85
CA ILE A 248 -4.85 7.77 -2.18
C ILE A 248 -6.10 6.87 -2.27
N ASP A 249 -6.25 6.00 -1.28
CA ASP A 249 -7.36 5.08 -1.05
C ASP A 249 -8.42 5.57 -0.05
N ALA A 250 -8.28 6.75 0.55
CA ALA A 250 -9.20 7.31 1.55
C ALA A 250 -10.59 7.67 0.98
N ILE A 251 -10.62 8.35 -0.17
CA ILE A 251 -11.85 8.88 -0.79
C ILE A 251 -11.92 8.45 -2.25
N LYS A 252 -13.11 8.04 -2.71
CA LYS A 252 -13.35 7.70 -4.12
C LYS A 252 -13.09 8.92 -5.01
N GLY A 253 -12.37 8.73 -6.11
CA GLY A 253 -12.07 9.77 -7.09
C GLY A 253 -10.87 10.68 -6.76
N LEU A 254 -10.28 10.57 -5.56
CA LEU A 254 -9.13 11.37 -5.15
C LEU A 254 -7.91 11.17 -6.08
N SER A 255 -7.60 9.91 -6.42
CA SER A 255 -6.53 9.57 -7.38
C SER A 255 -6.69 10.28 -8.73
N ASN A 256 -7.92 10.39 -9.24
CA ASN A 256 -8.20 11.05 -10.51
C ASN A 256 -8.00 12.57 -10.41
N ARG A 257 -8.25 13.15 -9.24
CA ARG A 257 -7.95 14.57 -8.98
C ARG A 257 -6.45 14.82 -8.97
N PHE A 258 -5.68 13.93 -8.34
CA PHE A 258 -4.22 14.02 -8.37
C PHE A 258 -3.69 13.98 -9.79
N VAL A 259 -4.08 12.97 -10.58
CA VAL A 259 -3.67 12.84 -11.99
C VAL A 259 -3.97 14.11 -12.78
N LYS A 260 -5.18 14.67 -12.68
CA LYS A 260 -5.55 15.91 -13.39
C LYS A 260 -4.67 17.12 -13.03
N ILE A 261 -4.10 17.15 -11.83
CA ILE A 261 -3.26 18.26 -11.37
C ILE A 261 -1.81 18.07 -11.80
N ILE A 262 -1.31 16.83 -11.77
CA ILE A 262 0.13 16.52 -12.00
C ILE A 262 0.47 16.28 -13.47
N ASP A 263 -0.45 15.71 -14.25
CA ASP A 263 -0.24 15.36 -15.66
C ASP A 263 0.24 16.53 -16.54
N PRO A 264 -0.24 17.78 -16.38
CA PRO A 264 0.27 18.88 -17.19
C PRO A 264 1.61 19.48 -16.69
N LEU A 265 2.25 18.92 -15.66
CA LEU A 265 3.42 19.51 -15.02
C LEU A 265 4.72 18.82 -15.43
N ASP A 266 5.61 19.57 -16.10
CA ASP A 266 7.01 19.19 -16.28
C ASP A 266 7.87 19.72 -15.12
N VAL A 267 8.50 18.80 -14.38
CA VAL A 267 9.36 19.11 -13.24
C VAL A 267 10.73 18.45 -13.34
N ASP A 268 11.68 18.94 -12.55
CA ASP A 268 13.00 18.32 -12.47
C ASP A 268 12.94 17.07 -11.61
N ILE A 269 12.32 17.16 -10.43
CA ILE A 269 12.28 16.08 -9.43
C ILE A 269 10.87 15.99 -8.85
N CYS A 270 10.37 14.78 -8.62
CA CYS A 270 9.18 14.53 -7.80
C CYS A 270 9.56 13.92 -6.45
N LEU A 271 9.09 14.53 -5.36
CA LEU A 271 9.37 14.13 -3.99
C LEU A 271 8.08 13.73 -3.27
N LEU A 272 8.07 12.54 -2.70
CA LEU A 272 6.92 11.93 -2.02
C LEU A 272 7.15 11.84 -0.52
N GLY A 273 6.35 12.55 0.27
CA GLY A 273 6.54 12.73 1.72
C GLY A 273 5.97 11.61 2.61
N GLY A 274 5.60 10.46 2.06
CA GLY A 274 4.99 9.35 2.79
C GLY A 274 3.47 9.51 3.01
N ASP A 275 2.92 8.59 3.80
CA ASP A 275 1.48 8.38 4.05
C ASP A 275 0.69 8.15 2.75
N PHE A 276 1.14 7.13 2.01
CA PHE A 276 0.53 6.74 0.74
C PHE A 276 -0.85 6.12 0.92
N ARG A 277 -1.02 5.28 1.96
CA ARG A 277 -2.27 4.56 2.26
C ARG A 277 -3.03 5.20 3.43
N PHE A 278 -4.35 5.04 3.45
CA PHE A 278 -5.21 5.60 4.47
C PHE A 278 -5.19 4.81 5.77
N ARG A 279 -5.13 3.47 5.71
CA ARG A 279 -5.07 2.63 6.91
C ARG A 279 -3.63 2.50 7.40
N MET A 280 -3.43 2.58 8.72
CA MET A 280 -2.11 2.31 9.33
C MET A 280 -1.75 0.81 9.35
N PHE A 281 -2.73 -0.08 9.16
CA PHE A 281 -2.56 -1.54 9.26
C PHE A 281 -3.29 -2.28 8.13
N GLY A 282 -2.77 -3.46 7.78
CA GLY A 282 -3.35 -4.37 6.78
C GLY A 282 -2.82 -4.16 5.36
N GLY A 283 -3.45 -4.83 4.40
CA GLY A 283 -2.98 -4.87 3.01
C GLY A 283 -2.97 -3.52 2.29
N PHE A 284 -2.00 -3.33 1.41
CA PHE A 284 -1.77 -2.10 0.64
C PHE A 284 -2.05 -2.24 -0.87
N TYR A 285 -2.58 -3.38 -1.33
CA TYR A 285 -2.82 -3.68 -2.75
C TYR A 285 -3.58 -2.57 -3.51
N ARG A 286 -4.68 -2.07 -2.93
CA ARG A 286 -5.47 -0.99 -3.54
C ARG A 286 -4.67 0.30 -3.69
N THR A 287 -3.82 0.61 -2.71
CA THR A 287 -2.93 1.76 -2.72
C THR A 287 -1.88 1.60 -3.80
N THR A 288 -1.21 0.44 -3.87
CA THR A 288 -0.23 0.13 -4.92
C THR A 288 -0.83 0.31 -6.31
N HIS A 289 -2.03 -0.24 -6.56
CA HIS A 289 -2.69 -0.11 -7.86
C HIS A 289 -2.92 1.36 -8.26
N LYS A 290 -3.40 2.19 -7.32
CA LYS A 290 -3.63 3.62 -7.57
C LYS A 290 -2.33 4.39 -7.74
N LEU A 291 -1.28 4.04 -6.99
CA LEU A 291 0.05 4.64 -7.13
C LEU A 291 0.68 4.34 -8.49
N ARG A 292 0.54 3.11 -8.99
CA ARG A 292 0.99 2.76 -10.35
C ARG A 292 0.33 3.63 -11.42
N GLN A 293 -0.92 4.07 -11.22
CA GLN A 293 -1.55 5.03 -12.13
C GLN A 293 -1.01 6.44 -11.90
N PHE A 294 -0.91 6.88 -10.66
CA PHE A 294 -0.37 8.19 -10.30
C PHE A 294 1.03 8.42 -10.91
N VAL A 295 1.96 7.48 -10.74
CA VAL A 295 3.36 7.60 -11.19
C VAL A 295 3.46 7.75 -12.72
N LYS A 296 2.58 7.12 -13.50
CA LYS A 296 2.58 7.24 -14.98
C LYS A 296 2.35 8.67 -15.48
N HIS A 297 1.71 9.51 -14.66
CA HIS A 297 1.39 10.89 -14.99
C HIS A 297 2.37 11.89 -14.35
N VAL A 298 3.45 11.41 -13.74
CA VAL A 298 4.50 12.28 -13.17
C VAL A 298 5.62 12.44 -14.19
N HIS A 299 5.75 13.64 -14.73
CA HIS A 299 6.85 14.00 -15.65
C HIS A 299 8.01 14.65 -14.89
N ALA A 300 8.82 13.82 -14.23
CA ALA A 300 10.00 14.24 -13.47
C ALA A 300 11.28 13.75 -14.16
N LYS A 301 12.12 14.70 -14.61
CA LYS A 301 13.33 14.40 -15.40
C LYS A 301 14.34 13.51 -14.69
N GLU A 302 14.58 13.78 -13.41
CA GLU A 302 15.58 13.10 -12.58
C GLU A 302 14.97 11.95 -11.77
N GLY A 303 13.66 11.73 -11.88
CA GLY A 303 12.94 10.65 -11.22
C GLY A 303 12.07 11.06 -10.03
N ILE A 304 11.58 10.02 -9.35
CA ILE A 304 10.62 10.13 -8.25
C ILE A 304 11.24 9.50 -7.01
N PHE A 305 11.30 10.26 -5.92
CA PHE A 305 11.92 9.84 -4.67
C PHE A 305 10.89 9.90 -3.54
N GLY A 306 10.89 8.94 -2.63
CA GLY A 306 9.89 8.85 -1.57
C GLY A 306 10.43 8.38 -0.24
N VAL A 307 9.76 8.80 0.84
CA VAL A 307 9.99 8.30 2.21
C VAL A 307 8.73 7.62 2.74
N LEU A 308 8.85 6.85 3.83
CA LEU A 308 7.71 6.23 4.50
C LEU A 308 7.12 7.17 5.54
N GLY A 309 5.78 7.18 5.64
CA GLY A 309 5.05 7.84 6.73
C GLY A 309 4.62 6.87 7.82
N ASN A 310 3.89 7.37 8.83
CA ASN A 310 3.42 6.51 9.93
C ASN A 310 2.30 5.54 9.48
N HIS A 311 1.62 5.83 8.38
CA HIS A 311 0.67 4.92 7.77
C HIS A 311 1.36 3.83 6.95
N ASP A 312 2.61 4.03 6.51
CA ASP A 312 3.30 3.10 5.64
C ASP A 312 4.20 2.16 6.45
N CYS A 313 4.00 0.86 6.25
CA CYS A 313 4.80 -0.14 6.90
C CYS A 313 6.02 -0.50 6.06
N LEU A 314 7.07 -1.04 6.69
CA LEU A 314 8.34 -1.29 6.03
C LEU A 314 8.23 -2.23 4.80
N GLU A 315 7.34 -3.23 4.85
CA GLU A 315 7.13 -4.17 3.72
C GLU A 315 6.37 -3.56 2.54
N PHE A 316 5.83 -2.35 2.70
CA PHE A 316 5.23 -1.65 1.59
C PHE A 316 6.31 -1.08 0.65
N ALA A 317 7.53 -0.85 1.14
CA ALA A 317 8.60 -0.21 0.36
C ALA A 317 8.93 -0.93 -0.97
N PRO A 318 9.09 -2.27 -1.03
CA PRO A 318 9.34 -2.96 -2.31
C PRO A 318 8.22 -2.76 -3.34
N GLU A 319 6.96 -2.71 -2.91
CA GLU A 319 5.83 -2.46 -3.81
C GLU A 319 5.80 -1.02 -4.34
N LEU A 320 6.26 -0.06 -3.52
CA LEU A 320 6.46 1.33 -3.95
C LEU A 320 7.61 1.41 -4.96
N GLU A 321 8.73 0.73 -4.69
CA GLU A 321 9.87 0.62 -5.61
C GLU A 321 9.44 0.03 -6.96
N ASP A 322 8.62 -1.02 -6.96
CA ASP A 322 8.04 -1.64 -8.16
C ASP A 322 7.15 -0.71 -8.99
N THR A 323 6.67 0.41 -8.41
CA THR A 323 5.93 1.44 -9.16
C THR A 323 6.84 2.44 -9.88
N GLY A 324 8.16 2.40 -9.62
CA GLY A 324 9.15 3.35 -10.14
C GLY A 324 9.56 4.45 -9.16
N ILE A 325 9.20 4.33 -7.88
CA ILE A 325 9.61 5.28 -6.82
C ILE A 325 10.93 4.81 -6.22
N CYS A 326 11.94 5.68 -6.18
CA CYS A 326 13.16 5.43 -5.41
C CYS A 326 12.89 5.69 -3.92
N MET A 327 12.79 4.62 -3.11
CA MET A 327 12.48 4.73 -1.69
C MET A 327 13.74 5.00 -0.85
N LEU A 328 13.81 6.21 -0.27
CA LEU A 328 14.89 6.68 0.59
C LEU A 328 14.49 6.48 2.06
N ILE A 329 15.06 5.46 2.71
CA ILE A 329 14.74 5.09 4.08
C ILE A 329 16.03 5.11 4.89
N ASN A 330 16.29 6.27 5.51
CA ASN A 330 17.59 6.62 6.10
C ASN A 330 18.73 6.46 5.08
N ASP A 331 18.51 7.00 3.88
CA ASP A 331 19.41 6.92 2.73
C ASP A 331 19.34 8.22 1.92
N ALA A 332 20.27 8.39 0.99
CA ALA A 332 20.33 9.53 0.10
C ALA A 332 20.74 9.14 -1.32
N GLU A 333 20.20 9.88 -2.29
CA GLU A 333 20.56 9.76 -3.70
C GLU A 333 21.12 11.08 -4.23
N CYS A 334 22.17 11.00 -5.05
CA CYS A 334 22.78 12.16 -5.69
C CYS A 334 22.25 12.36 -7.11
N VAL A 335 21.82 13.58 -7.41
CA VAL A 335 21.53 14.05 -8.77
C VAL A 335 22.67 14.96 -9.21
N GLU A 336 23.24 14.70 -10.39
CA GLU A 336 24.35 15.47 -10.93
C GLU A 336 23.97 16.24 -12.19
N ARG A 337 24.33 17.52 -12.27
CA ARG A 337 24.14 18.37 -13.46
C ARG A 337 25.39 19.20 -13.70
N ASN A 338 26.02 19.04 -14.88
CA ASN A 338 27.20 19.81 -15.28
C ASN A 338 28.30 19.84 -14.19
N GLY A 339 28.54 18.72 -13.51
CA GLY A 339 29.52 18.59 -12.42
C GLY A 339 29.08 19.14 -11.06
N ALA A 340 27.90 19.76 -10.95
CA ALA A 340 27.31 20.13 -9.68
C ALA A 340 26.46 18.98 -9.12
N ARG A 341 26.50 18.79 -7.80
CA ARG A 341 25.76 17.73 -7.10
C ARG A 341 24.63 18.31 -6.24
N LEU A 342 23.50 17.63 -6.26
CA LEU A 342 22.36 17.87 -5.38
C LEU A 342 21.95 16.55 -4.76
N TRP A 343 21.90 16.50 -3.44
CA TRP A 343 21.48 15.30 -2.71
C TRP A 343 20.03 15.37 -2.30
N ILE A 344 19.33 14.27 -2.51
CA ILE A 344 17.99 14.03 -1.99
C ILE A 344 18.17 13.07 -0.82
N VAL A 345 17.94 13.57 0.39
CA VAL A 345 18.14 12.84 1.64
C VAL A 345 16.77 12.45 2.18
N GLY A 346 16.54 11.16 2.44
CA GLY A 346 15.28 10.66 2.98
C GLY A 346 15.48 9.91 4.30
N VAL A 347 14.65 10.23 5.29
CA VAL A 347 14.62 9.52 6.58
C VAL A 347 13.33 8.73 6.73
N ASP A 348 13.40 7.63 7.48
CA ASP A 348 12.23 6.87 7.92
C ASP A 348 11.37 7.69 8.92
N ASP A 349 10.22 7.17 9.33
CA ASP A 349 9.22 7.92 10.11
C ASP A 349 9.79 8.47 11.46
N PRO A 350 9.83 9.81 11.64
CA PRO A 350 10.26 10.43 12.89
C PRO A 350 9.17 10.57 13.95
N HIS A 351 7.92 10.28 13.61
CA HIS A 351 6.78 10.53 14.48
C HIS A 351 6.36 9.31 15.31
N TYR A 352 5.81 8.28 14.66
CA TYR A 352 5.09 7.18 15.31
C TYR A 352 5.97 5.97 15.61
N TYR A 353 6.80 5.56 14.63
CA TYR A 353 7.78 4.48 14.77
C TYR A 353 9.10 4.98 15.32
N LYS A 354 9.47 6.23 14.98
CA LYS A 354 10.74 6.87 15.35
C LYS A 354 11.95 6.07 14.85
N CYS A 355 11.83 5.59 13.61
CA CYS A 355 12.84 4.82 12.88
C CYS A 355 13.81 5.70 12.07
N HIS A 356 13.54 7.01 11.96
CA HIS A 356 14.47 7.99 11.37
C HIS A 356 15.89 7.86 11.92
N ASP A 357 16.86 8.04 11.03
CA ASP A 357 18.29 8.09 11.31
C ASP A 357 18.92 9.08 10.32
N LEU A 358 18.97 10.35 10.74
CA LEU A 358 19.47 11.45 9.90
C LEU A 358 20.97 11.36 9.66
N GLU A 359 21.73 10.96 10.68
CA GLU A 359 23.18 10.78 10.59
C GLU A 359 23.51 9.75 9.52
N LYS A 360 22.85 8.58 9.58
CA LYS A 360 22.99 7.54 8.56
C LYS A 360 22.59 8.01 7.16
N ALA A 361 21.49 8.75 7.04
CA ALA A 361 21.04 9.26 5.74
C ALA A 361 22.05 10.24 5.12
N LEU A 362 22.83 10.95 5.96
CA LEU A 362 23.83 11.92 5.54
C LEU A 362 25.22 11.32 5.29
N GLU A 363 25.49 10.08 5.69
CA GLU A 363 26.82 9.43 5.62
C GLU A 363 27.49 9.53 4.25
N LYS A 364 26.70 9.45 3.16
CA LYS A 364 27.20 9.47 1.78
C LYS A 364 27.36 10.89 1.22
N THR A 365 26.83 11.91 1.91
CA THR A 365 26.71 13.26 1.37
C THR A 365 27.98 14.09 1.65
N GLY A 366 28.40 14.92 0.69
CA GLY A 366 29.51 15.86 0.92
C GLY A 366 29.08 17.03 1.81
N SER A 367 30.00 17.60 2.59
CA SER A 367 29.70 18.74 3.47
C SER A 367 29.17 19.97 2.72
N ASP A 368 29.71 20.24 1.52
CA ASP A 368 29.43 21.44 0.74
C ASP A 368 28.35 21.24 -0.33
N ASP A 369 27.86 20.01 -0.53
CA ASP A 369 26.83 19.73 -1.52
C ASP A 369 25.46 20.26 -1.06
N TYR A 370 24.62 20.68 -2.00
CA TYR A 370 23.26 21.12 -1.68
C TYR A 370 22.36 19.93 -1.38
N LYS A 371 21.69 19.93 -0.22
CA LYS A 371 20.89 18.81 0.28
C LYS A 371 19.43 19.20 0.50
N ILE A 372 18.53 18.38 -0.05
CA ILE A 372 17.09 18.44 0.17
C ILE A 372 16.70 17.26 1.04
N LEU A 373 16.30 17.53 2.29
CA LEU A 373 15.78 16.55 3.22
C LEU A 373 14.27 16.36 3.03
N ILE A 374 13.85 15.11 2.90
CA ILE A 374 12.47 14.69 2.94
C ILE A 374 12.28 13.89 4.23
N ALA A 375 11.33 14.33 5.04
CA ALA A 375 10.90 13.59 6.21
C ALA A 375 9.39 13.62 6.26
N HIS A 376 8.76 12.56 6.74
CA HIS A 376 7.31 12.54 6.80
C HIS A 376 6.76 13.63 7.74
N SER A 377 7.37 13.80 8.93
CA SER A 377 6.91 14.76 9.95
C SER A 377 7.96 15.83 10.25
N PRO A 378 7.54 17.09 10.53
CA PRO A 378 8.43 18.19 10.91
C PRO A 378 9.10 17.98 12.27
N GLU A 379 8.85 16.89 12.99
CA GLU A 379 9.58 16.56 14.22
C GLU A 379 11.08 16.27 13.96
N ILE A 380 11.47 15.96 12.72
CA ILE A 380 12.87 15.74 12.31
C ILE A 380 13.78 16.94 12.60
N ILE A 381 13.22 18.15 12.71
CA ILE A 381 14.01 19.36 12.99
C ILE A 381 14.78 19.28 14.31
N ARG A 382 14.37 18.39 15.24
CA ARG A 382 15.06 18.17 16.51
C ARG A 382 16.43 17.51 16.35
N ASP A 383 16.61 16.75 15.27
CA ASP A 383 17.83 16.02 14.97
C ASP A 383 18.78 16.84 14.08
N CYS A 384 18.27 17.87 13.40
CA CYS A 384 19.06 18.77 12.57
C CYS A 384 19.94 19.70 13.43
N LYS A 385 21.26 19.65 13.23
CA LYS A 385 22.26 20.47 13.95
C LYS A 385 22.70 21.73 13.19
N GLY A 386 21.83 22.27 12.35
CA GLY A 386 22.05 23.51 11.59
C GLY A 386 23.05 23.34 10.43
N ASN A 387 22.72 23.89 9.25
CA ASN A 387 23.51 23.80 8.01
C ASN A 387 23.83 22.39 7.45
N GLU A 388 23.43 21.30 8.11
CA GLU A 388 23.59 19.93 7.58
C GLU A 388 22.73 19.68 6.34
N VAL A 389 21.64 20.43 6.18
CA VAL A 389 20.73 20.39 5.02
C VAL A 389 20.29 21.81 4.65
N ASN A 390 19.91 22.04 3.38
CA ASN A 390 19.54 23.37 2.89
C ASN A 390 18.03 23.57 2.87
N LEU A 391 17.30 22.55 2.39
CA LEU A 391 15.85 22.55 2.28
C LEU A 391 15.26 21.31 2.96
N CYS A 392 14.26 21.48 3.83
CA CYS A 392 13.54 20.39 4.48
C CYS A 392 12.05 20.40 4.11
N LEU A 393 11.56 19.30 3.56
CA LEU A 393 10.18 19.15 3.12
C LEU A 393 9.47 18.11 3.99
N CYS A 394 8.33 18.50 4.56
CA CYS A 394 7.57 17.72 5.52
C CYS A 394 6.08 17.67 5.21
N GLY A 395 5.40 16.64 5.68
CA GLY A 395 3.94 16.47 5.64
C GLY A 395 3.36 16.21 7.03
N HIS A 396 2.55 15.16 7.16
CA HIS A 396 1.99 14.58 8.39
C HIS A 396 0.94 15.43 9.13
N THR A 397 1.12 16.75 9.19
CA THR A 397 0.27 17.62 10.01
C THR A 397 -1.12 17.84 9.42
N HIS A 398 -1.30 17.53 8.12
CA HIS A 398 -2.45 17.91 7.30
C HIS A 398 -2.83 19.39 7.33
N GLY A 399 -1.91 20.27 7.77
CA GLY A 399 -2.21 21.67 8.11
C GLY A 399 -3.26 21.82 9.21
N GLY A 400 -3.56 20.74 9.92
CA GLY A 400 -4.60 20.58 10.92
C GLY A 400 -5.90 19.95 10.42
N GLN A 401 -6.08 19.81 9.10
CA GLN A 401 -7.27 19.29 8.40
C GLN A 401 -8.58 20.08 8.62
N ILE A 402 -8.85 20.51 9.85
CA ILE A 402 -9.96 21.36 10.29
C ILE A 402 -9.36 22.58 10.99
N ARG A 403 -9.58 23.75 10.42
CA ARG A 403 -9.11 25.03 10.97
C ARG A 403 -10.30 25.93 11.30
N PHE A 404 -10.28 26.57 12.46
CA PHE A 404 -11.24 27.60 12.81
C PHE A 404 -10.73 28.97 12.37
N PRO A 405 -11.59 29.82 11.76
CA PRO A 405 -11.23 31.21 11.48
C PRO A 405 -10.74 31.92 12.76
N GLY A 406 -9.64 32.68 12.66
CA GLY A 406 -9.04 33.41 13.78
C GLY A 406 -8.24 32.57 14.79
N ILE A 407 -8.49 31.26 14.91
CA ILE A 407 -7.81 30.37 15.88
C ILE A 407 -6.74 29.51 15.21
N GLY A 408 -6.99 29.05 13.97
CA GLY A 408 -6.10 28.16 13.23
C GLY A 408 -6.41 26.67 13.43
N ALA A 409 -5.37 25.83 13.33
CA ALA A 409 -5.50 24.39 13.43
C ALA A 409 -5.89 23.94 14.84
N VAL A 410 -6.93 23.10 14.93
CA VAL A 410 -7.38 22.51 16.19
C VAL A 410 -6.34 21.53 16.73
N TYR A 411 -5.85 20.67 15.85
CA TYR A 411 -4.91 19.60 16.18
C TYR A 411 -4.03 19.32 14.98
N THR A 412 -2.72 19.18 15.18
CA THR A 412 -1.73 18.99 14.09
C THR A 412 -0.92 17.70 14.23
N HIS A 413 -1.27 16.84 15.21
CA HIS A 413 -0.64 15.55 15.44
C HIS A 413 0.88 15.58 15.73
N VAL A 414 1.48 16.75 15.98
CA VAL A 414 2.93 16.89 16.21
C VAL A 414 3.24 17.65 17.48
N ARG A 415 4.46 17.44 18.00
CA ARG A 415 4.97 18.12 19.20
C ARG A 415 5.98 19.22 18.88
N VAL A 416 5.81 19.93 17.77
CA VAL A 416 6.65 21.09 17.39
C VAL A 416 5.84 22.40 17.44
N PRO A 417 6.49 23.57 17.59
CA PRO A 417 5.81 24.85 17.51
C PRO A 417 4.95 25.00 16.24
N ARG A 418 3.77 25.63 16.38
CA ARG A 418 2.79 25.78 15.29
C ARG A 418 3.36 26.37 13.99
N ARG A 419 4.39 27.23 14.08
CA ARG A 419 5.07 27.80 12.90
C ARG A 419 5.70 26.78 11.95
N TYR A 420 6.00 25.57 12.43
CA TYR A 420 6.57 24.47 11.61
C TYR A 420 5.49 23.53 11.07
N THR A 421 4.22 23.75 11.41
CA THR A 421 3.14 22.79 11.12
C THR A 421 2.47 23.01 9.77
N TYR A 422 2.66 24.16 9.13
CA TYR A 422 2.13 24.44 7.78
C TYR A 422 2.83 25.63 7.14
N GLY A 423 3.16 25.52 5.86
CA GLY A 423 3.76 26.60 5.07
C GLY A 423 5.28 26.65 5.16
N LEU A 424 5.86 27.76 4.69
CA LEU A 424 7.29 28.04 4.75
C LEU A 424 7.73 28.36 6.18
N TRP A 425 8.90 27.86 6.56
CA TRP A 425 9.53 28.13 7.84
C TRP A 425 11.05 28.10 7.72
N GLU A 426 11.72 28.57 8.77
CA GLU A 426 13.18 28.50 8.89
C GLU A 426 13.57 27.97 10.28
N TYR A 427 14.60 27.13 10.32
CA TYR A 427 15.14 26.56 11.55
C TYR A 427 16.67 26.47 11.43
N CYS A 428 17.40 27.25 12.23
CA CYS A 428 18.87 27.22 12.26
C CYS A 428 19.53 27.31 10.86
N GLY A 429 19.05 28.21 9.99
CA GLY A 429 19.55 28.39 8.61
C GLY A 429 19.04 27.37 7.58
N ILE A 430 18.21 26.41 8.01
CA ILE A 430 17.50 25.45 7.16
C ILE A 430 16.19 26.07 6.72
N LYS A 431 15.97 26.17 5.41
CA LYS A 431 14.66 26.54 4.86
C LYS A 431 13.78 25.31 4.88
N GLY A 432 12.51 25.46 5.23
CA GLY A 432 11.59 24.33 5.25
C GLY A 432 10.20 24.66 4.77
N TYR A 433 9.49 23.62 4.36
CA TYR A 433 8.08 23.69 3.97
C TYR A 433 7.32 22.48 4.51
N THR A 434 6.26 22.74 5.27
CA THR A 434 5.34 21.71 5.72
C THR A 434 4.04 21.82 4.92
N THR A 435 3.72 20.81 4.12
CA THR A 435 2.49 20.80 3.32
C THR A 435 1.26 20.51 4.19
N SER A 436 0.08 20.94 3.74
CA SER A 436 -1.18 20.48 4.33
C SER A 436 -1.60 19.10 3.84
N GLY A 437 -0.81 18.44 2.99
CA GLY A 437 -1.06 17.10 2.47
C GLY A 437 -2.12 17.07 1.37
N ALA A 438 -2.03 16.09 0.47
CA ALA A 438 -2.93 15.96 -0.67
C ALA A 438 -4.21 15.18 -0.34
N GLY A 439 -4.14 14.24 0.61
CA GLY A 439 -5.25 13.39 1.06
C GLY A 439 -5.86 13.86 2.38
N SER A 440 -6.47 12.95 3.14
CA SER A 440 -6.99 13.23 4.49
C SER A 440 -6.83 11.99 5.36
N SER A 441 -6.55 12.18 6.65
CA SER A 441 -6.42 11.09 7.63
C SER A 441 -7.61 11.12 8.61
N GLY A 442 -7.81 10.05 9.36
CA GLY A 442 -8.86 10.01 10.37
C GLY A 442 -10.27 10.01 9.80
N VAL A 443 -11.05 11.06 10.08
CA VAL A 443 -12.32 11.32 9.39
C VAL A 443 -12.01 12.16 8.16
N PRO A 444 -12.29 11.71 6.93
CA PRO A 444 -11.76 12.29 5.70
C PRO A 444 -12.48 13.58 5.26
N VAL A 445 -12.64 14.53 6.18
CA VAL A 445 -13.28 15.83 5.96
C VAL A 445 -12.27 16.96 6.12
N ARG A 446 -12.40 18.02 5.32
CA ARG A 446 -11.56 19.22 5.45
C ARG A 446 -12.39 20.50 5.59
N PHE A 447 -11.93 21.41 6.44
CA PHE A 447 -12.54 22.74 6.61
C PHE A 447 -11.47 23.81 6.82
N ASN A 448 -11.53 24.87 6.01
CA ASN A 448 -10.58 25.99 6.02
C ASN A 448 -9.09 25.56 5.89
N CYS A 449 -8.85 24.37 5.37
CA CYS A 449 -7.52 23.78 5.16
C CYS A 449 -7.55 22.90 3.89
N PRO A 450 -7.63 23.51 2.70
CA PRO A 450 -7.75 22.76 1.45
C PRO A 450 -6.52 21.84 1.27
N PRO A 451 -6.71 20.61 0.76
CA PRO A 451 -5.58 19.75 0.43
C PRO A 451 -4.76 20.33 -0.71
N GLU A 452 -3.45 20.09 -0.69
CA GLU A 452 -2.53 20.69 -1.66
C GLU A 452 -1.52 19.69 -2.23
N ILE A 453 -1.25 19.85 -3.53
CA ILE A 453 -0.07 19.35 -4.23
C ILE A 453 0.83 20.56 -4.46
N VAL A 454 2.12 20.46 -4.15
CA VAL A 454 2.99 21.64 -4.08
C VAL A 454 4.00 21.62 -5.22
N LEU A 455 4.02 22.68 -6.04
CA LEU A 455 5.09 22.93 -7.00
C LEU A 455 6.05 23.95 -6.39
N ILE A 456 7.20 23.47 -5.94
CA ILE A 456 8.26 24.30 -5.35
C ILE A 456 9.23 24.71 -6.45
N THR A 457 9.48 26.00 -6.60
CA THR A 457 10.54 26.53 -7.45
C THR A 457 11.63 27.13 -6.57
N VAL A 458 12.80 26.50 -6.56
CA VAL A 458 13.99 27.01 -5.87
C VAL A 458 14.84 27.77 -6.87
N ARG A 459 15.23 29.00 -6.53
CA ARG A 459 16.11 29.83 -7.34
C ARG A 459 17.35 30.20 -6.54
N ARG A 460 18.49 30.23 -7.21
CA ARG A 460 19.67 30.89 -6.65
C ARG A 460 19.46 32.40 -6.70
N PHE A 461 19.70 33.08 -5.58
CA PHE A 461 19.84 34.53 -5.57
C PHE A 461 21.33 34.88 -5.53
N LYS A 462 21.79 35.73 -6.45
CA LYS A 462 23.16 36.27 -6.44
C LYS A 462 23.16 37.47 -5.48
N THR A 463 23.84 37.36 -4.35
CA THR A 463 24.24 38.54 -3.57
C THR A 463 25.18 39.34 -4.47
N VAL A 464 24.76 40.56 -4.82
CA VAL A 464 25.57 41.54 -5.56
C VAL A 464 26.71 42.01 -4.67
#